data_AF-A0A836T956-F1
#
_entry.id   AF-A0A836T956-F1
#
_cell.length_a   1.000
_cell.length_b   1.000
_cell.length_c   1.000
_cell.angle_alpha   90.00
_cell.angle_beta   90.00
_cell.angle_gamma   90.00
#
_symmetry.space_group_name_H-M   'P 1'
#
loop_
_entity.id
_entity.type
_entity.pdbx_description
1 polymer ?
#
loop_
_entity_poly.entity_id
_entity_poly.type
_entity_poly.pdbx_seq_one_letter_code
_entity_poly.pdbx_strand_id
1 'polypeptide(L)' 'MIDLYTWPTPNGHKVHILLEELKLPYNLKAINIGE' A
#
# COMPACT_ATOMS: atom_id res chain seq x y z
N MET A 1 8.46 -11.57 1.41
CA MET A 1 7.45 -11.11 0.43
C MET A 1 6.60 -10.07 1.13
N ILE A 2 6.44 -8.87 0.57
CA ILE A 2 5.74 -7.74 1.21
C ILE A 2 4.26 -7.82 0.87
N ASP A 3 3.40 -7.72 1.87
CA ASP A 3 1.95 -7.57 1.68
C ASP A 3 1.53 -6.16 2.11
N LEU A 4 0.95 -5.40 1.18
CA LEU A 4 0.51 -4.04 1.41
C LEU A 4 -1.01 -3.99 1.63
N TYR A 5 -1.39 -3.90 2.90
CA TYR A 5 -2.78 -3.63 3.30
C TYR A 5 -3.04 -2.12 3.19
N THR A 6 -4.00 -1.70 2.36
CA THR A 6 -4.18 -0.27 2.06
C THR A 6 -5.65 0.17 1.93
N TRP A 7 -5.87 1.46 2.13
CA TRP A 7 -7.11 2.22 1.88
C TRP A 7 -6.74 3.60 1.30
N PRO A 8 -7.56 4.23 0.43
CA PRO A 8 -7.27 5.53 -0.19
C PRO A 8 -7.23 6.68 0.84
N THR A 9 -6.11 6.77 1.55
CA THR A 9 -5.79 7.81 2.53
C THR A 9 -4.42 8.40 2.19
N PRO A 10 -4.12 9.63 2.63
CA PRO A 10 -2.79 10.22 2.45
C PRO A 10 -1.64 9.33 2.96
N ASN A 11 -1.86 8.56 4.02
CA ASN A 11 -0.86 7.63 4.55
C ASN A 11 -0.75 6.35 3.73
N GLY A 12 -1.85 5.81 3.20
CA GLY A 12 -1.83 4.63 2.32
C GLY A 12 -1.02 4.87 1.05
N HIS A 13 -1.09 6.08 0.48
CA HIS A 13 -0.32 6.44 -0.71
C HIS A 13 1.19 6.50 -0.49
N LYS A 14 1.66 6.88 0.71
CA LYS A 14 3.11 6.99 0.99
C LYS A 14 3.85 5.68 0.76
N VAL A 15 3.25 4.57 1.21
CA VAL A 15 3.86 3.24 1.08
C VAL A 15 3.80 2.74 -0.36
N HIS A 16 2.77 3.10 -1.13
CA HIS A 16 2.72 2.80 -2.57
C HIS A 16 3.89 3.47 -3.28
N ILE A 17 4.05 4.79 -3.09
CA ILE A 17 5.13 5.56 -3.72
C ILE A 17 6.49 4.94 -3.39
N LEU A 18 6.75 4.62 -2.12
CA LEU A 18 8.02 4.00 -1.72
C LEU A 18 8.30 2.68 -2.45
N LEU A 19 7.30 1.78 -2.51
CA LEU A 19 7.49 0.45 -3.10
C LEU A 19 7.68 0.52 -4.61
N GLU A 20 6.97 1.42 -5.29
CA GLU A 20 7.15 1.69 -6.72
C GLU A 20 8.52 2.31 -7.03
N GLU A 21 8.92 3.36 -6.31
CA GLU A 21 10.21 4.06 -6.51
C GLU A 21 11.41 3.14 -6.29
N LEU A 22 11.33 2.24 -5.30
CA LEU A 22 12.37 1.26 -5.00
C LEU A 22 12.25 -0.03 -5.81
N LYS A 23 11.22 -0.16 -6.67
CA LYS A 23 10.93 -1.36 -7.47
C LYS A 23 10.87 -2.64 -6.62
N LEU A 24 10.32 -2.54 -5.42
CA LEU A 24 10.21 -3.68 -4.52
C LEU A 24 8.94 -4.48 -4.85
N PRO A 25 9.03 -5.81 -5.04
CA PRO A 25 7.85 -6.62 -5.29
C PRO A 25 6.97 -6.71 -4.04
N TYR A 26 5.66 -6.46 -4.21
CA TYR A 26 4.67 -6.57 -3.14
C TYR A 26 3.33 -7.07 -3.66
N ASN A 27 2.52 -7.65 -2.77
CA ASN A 27 1.14 -8.00 -3.04
C ASN A 27 0.22 -6.90 -2.49
N LEU A 28 -0.71 -6.41 -3.32
CA LEU A 28 -1.69 -5.41 -2.91
C LEU A 28 -2.90 -6.07 -2.25
N LYS A 29 -3.31 -5.57 -1.08
CA LYS A 29 -4.51 -6.01 -0.35
C LYS A 29 -5.34 -4.79 0.06
N ALA A 30 -6.41 -4.50 -0.67
CA ALA A 30 -7.33 -3.43 -0.29
C ALA A 30 -8.14 -3.83 0.96
N ILE A 31 -8.30 -2.92 1.92
CA ILE A 31 -9.08 -3.15 3.15
C ILE A 31 -10.02 -2.00 3.42
N ASN A 32 -11.27 -2.27 3.82
CA ASN A 32 -12.19 -1.24 4.29
C ASN A 32 -11.88 -0.88 5.75
N ILE A 33 -11.67 0.40 6.04
CA ILE A 33 -11.45 0.93 7.40
C ILE A 33 -12.48 2.01 7.78
N GLY A 34 -13.50 2.23 6.94
CA GLY A 34 -14.53 3.26 7.12
C GLY A 34 -15.81 2.76 7.80
N GLU A 35 -15.72 1.69 8.58
CA GLU A 35 -16.79 1.12 9.40
C GLU A 35 -16.55 1.36 10.89
#